data_AF-A0A538DQL9-F1
#
_entry.id   AF-A0A538DQL9-F1
#
_cell.length_a   1.000
_cell.length_b   1.000
_cell.length_c   1.000
_cell.angle_alpha   90.00
_cell.angle_beta   90.00
_cell.angle_gamma   90.00
#
_symmetry.space_group_name_H-M   'P 1'
#
loop_
_entity.id
_entity.type
_entity.pdbx_description
1 polymer ?
#
loop_
_entity_poly.entity_id
_entity_poly.type
_entity_poly.pdbx_seq_one_letter_code
_entity_poly.pdbx_strand_id
1 'polypeptide(L)'
;AGRAVIFSGATVAIGLGLLLFMPVPFMRSMGVGGFLIPLVSLAAAATLQPALLSVYGRRGTRRMHAADWLRRRRLPVPHLAGPDVEHGFWARLARAIMQRPLLFFAVGAAVLIAGTVPVYDLKLTPGSAQGIPQTPQSVGGLNVLRAAVGPGALSPTQIVIDAGRPGVVRSPQIQAAVQRLRGEVEADPEVAFVQSGLGHRYVDRTARYEQVIVGAKHEYGDEAAQDFVHRLRDNIVPAAGFPADVRVLAGGGPPQGVDFSRSRTRISPGSCWPYWCSRTWC
;
A
#
# COMPACT_ATOMS: atom_id res chain seq x y z
N ALA A 1 0.55 37.43 -5.09
CA ALA A 1 1.15 36.12 -5.45
C ALA A 1 1.48 35.27 -4.21
N GLY A 2 2.25 35.75 -3.22
CA GLY A 2 2.67 34.95 -2.06
C GLY A 2 1.53 34.30 -1.26
N ARG A 3 0.42 35.01 -1.06
CA ARG A 3 -0.77 34.47 -0.35
C ARG A 3 -1.35 33.23 -1.03
N ALA A 4 -1.42 33.20 -2.36
CA ALA A 4 -1.94 32.06 -3.12
C ALA A 4 -1.04 30.83 -2.99
N VAL A 5 0.28 31.03 -2.98
CA VAL A 5 1.26 29.95 -2.79
C VAL A 5 1.15 29.35 -1.39
N ILE A 6 1.00 30.19 -0.36
CA ILE A 6 0.84 29.73 1.03
C ILE A 6 -0.44 28.89 1.19
N PHE A 7 -1.57 29.36 0.67
CA PHE A 7 -2.83 28.59 0.74
C PHE A 7 -2.73 27.25 0.00
N SER A 8 -2.19 27.25 -1.22
CA SER A 8 -2.04 26.02 -2.02
C SER A 8 -1.04 25.03 -1.40
N GLY A 9 0.09 25.51 -0.88
CA GLY A 9 1.06 24.63 -0.22
C GLY A 9 0.54 24.09 1.10
N ALA A 10 -0.25 24.87 1.85
CA ALA A 10 -0.84 24.43 3.11
C ALA A 10 -1.85 23.30 2.91
N THR A 11 -2.69 23.36 1.87
CA THR A 11 -3.62 22.25 1.57
C THR A 11 -2.89 20.97 1.21
N VAL A 12 -1.81 21.06 0.43
CA VAL A 12 -0.96 19.90 0.11
C VAL A 12 -0.28 19.34 1.37
N ALA A 13 0.26 20.20 2.23
CA ALA A 13 0.88 19.78 3.49
C ALA A 13 -0.12 19.05 4.38
N ILE A 14 -1.35 19.58 4.53
CA ILE A 14 -2.42 18.92 5.30
C ILE A 14 -2.77 17.58 4.68
N GLY A 15 -2.95 17.51 3.35
CA GLY A 15 -3.27 16.28 2.64
C GLY A 15 -2.23 15.18 2.82
N LEU A 16 -0.94 15.52 2.71
CA LEU A 16 0.15 14.58 2.96
C LEU A 16 0.31 14.26 4.46
N GLY A 17 -0.02 15.20 5.33
CA GLY A 17 -0.05 15.02 6.78
C GLY A 17 -1.03 13.95 7.25
N LEU A 18 -2.12 13.72 6.50
CA LEU A 18 -3.07 12.66 6.81
C LEU A 18 -2.44 11.25 6.79
N LEU A 19 -1.36 11.05 6.04
CA LEU A 19 -0.63 9.77 6.03
C LEU A 19 0.00 9.44 7.39
N LEU A 20 0.26 10.42 8.25
CA LEU A 20 0.81 10.15 9.59
C LEU A 20 -0.17 9.40 10.50
N PHE A 21 -1.47 9.45 10.21
CA PHE A 21 -2.50 8.73 10.98
C PHE A 21 -2.62 7.26 10.58
N MET A 22 -1.92 6.80 9.54
CA MET A 22 -1.96 5.41 9.15
C MET A 22 -1.12 4.54 10.11
N PRO A 23 -1.64 3.40 10.61
CA PRO A 23 -0.96 2.56 11.60
C PRO A 23 0.17 1.69 11.01
N VAL A 24 0.61 1.96 9.78
CA VAL A 24 1.73 1.25 9.13
C VAL A 24 2.99 2.11 9.22
N PRO A 25 4.06 1.66 9.92
CA PRO A 25 5.25 2.47 10.16
C PRO A 25 5.90 3.03 8.89
N PHE A 26 5.91 2.24 7.82
CA PHE A 26 6.44 2.66 6.52
C PHE A 26 5.68 3.87 5.95
N MET A 27 4.35 3.84 5.99
CA MET A 27 3.52 4.94 5.49
C MET A 27 3.62 6.18 6.37
N ARG A 28 3.83 6.00 7.68
CA ARG A 28 4.10 7.12 8.60
C ARG A 28 5.42 7.82 8.28
N SER A 29 6.48 7.07 7.95
CA SER A 29 7.77 7.65 7.54
C SER A 29 7.64 8.49 6.26
N MET A 30 6.96 7.95 5.23
CA MET A 30 6.66 8.70 4.01
C MET A 30 5.79 9.93 4.29
N GLY A 31 4.81 9.82 5.20
CA GLY A 31 3.97 10.93 5.63
C GLY A 31 4.77 12.04 6.31
N VAL A 32 5.73 11.71 7.17
CA VAL A 32 6.65 12.70 7.78
C VAL A 32 7.43 13.44 6.70
N GLY A 33 8.01 12.73 5.74
CA GLY A 33 8.70 13.36 4.60
C GLY A 33 7.77 14.23 3.76
N GLY A 34 6.61 13.70 3.38
CA GLY A 34 5.59 14.39 2.57
C GLY A 34 4.99 15.62 3.27
N PHE A 35 4.96 15.65 4.60
CA PHE A 35 4.52 16.81 5.37
C PHE A 35 5.62 17.87 5.50
N LEU A 36 6.86 17.45 5.79
CA LEU A 36 7.99 18.36 5.99
C LEU A 36 8.43 19.06 4.71
N ILE A 37 8.43 18.37 3.56
CA ILE A 37 8.89 18.94 2.29
C ILE A 37 8.09 20.19 1.88
N PRO A 38 6.75 20.18 1.80
CA PRO A 38 5.96 21.36 1.49
C PRO A 38 6.11 22.47 2.53
N LEU A 39 6.25 22.15 3.82
CA LEU A 39 6.45 23.16 4.87
C LEU A 39 7.76 23.91 4.71
N VAL A 40 8.86 23.19 4.49
CA VAL A 40 10.17 23.80 4.24
C VAL A 40 10.15 24.57 2.92
N SER A 41 9.52 24.02 1.88
CA SER A 41 9.34 24.70 0.59
C SER A 41 8.55 26.00 0.72
N LEU A 42 7.48 26.03 1.52
CA LEU A 42 6.71 27.24 1.83
C LEU A 42 7.55 28.26 2.60
N ALA A 43 8.31 27.83 3.61
CA ALA A 43 9.20 28.70 4.35
C ALA A 43 10.27 29.32 3.44
N ALA A 44 10.88 28.52 2.55
CA ALA A 44 11.83 29.00 1.56
C ALA A 44 11.17 29.93 0.53
N ALA A 45 10.01 29.59 -0.01
CA ALA A 45 9.28 30.44 -0.94
C ALA A 45 8.85 31.78 -0.31
N ALA A 46 8.55 31.80 0.99
CA ALA A 46 8.18 33.00 1.71
C ALA A 46 9.38 33.87 2.12
N THR A 47 10.57 33.30 2.30
CA THR A 47 11.77 34.01 2.79
C THR A 47 12.83 34.22 1.71
N LEU A 48 13.23 33.14 1.05
CA LEU A 48 14.30 33.11 0.06
C LEU A 48 13.87 33.76 -1.26
N GLN A 49 12.64 33.52 -1.72
CA GLN A 49 12.16 34.11 -2.97
C GLN A 49 12.10 35.65 -2.94
N PRO A 50 11.52 36.32 -1.92
CA PRO A 50 11.58 37.79 -1.87
C PRO A 50 13.01 38.30 -1.65
N ALA A 51 13.85 37.59 -0.88
CA ALA A 51 15.25 37.97 -0.71
C ALA A 51 16.02 37.93 -2.04
N LEU A 52 15.89 36.86 -2.83
CA LEU A 52 16.48 36.78 -4.17
C LEU A 52 15.94 37.86 -5.10
N LEU A 53 14.64 38.13 -5.08
CA LEU A 53 14.04 39.21 -5.89
C LEU A 53 14.55 40.60 -5.47
N SER A 54 14.78 40.84 -4.17
CA SER A 54 15.37 42.09 -3.69
C SER A 54 16.83 42.26 -4.13
N VAL A 55 17.62 41.18 -4.14
CA VAL A 55 19.03 41.20 -4.56
C VAL A 55 19.15 41.33 -6.08
N TYR A 56 18.28 40.66 -6.85
CA TYR A 56 18.27 40.77 -8.31
C TYR A 56 17.83 42.17 -8.80
N GLY A 57 17.06 42.90 -7.98
CA GLY A 57 16.66 44.28 -8.22
C GLY A 57 15.99 44.52 -9.59
N ARG A 58 15.89 45.79 -9.99
CA ARG A 58 15.33 46.20 -11.30
C ARG A 58 16.10 45.67 -12.52
N ARG A 59 17.32 45.12 -12.33
CA ARG A 59 18.15 44.56 -13.42
C ARG A 59 17.61 43.24 -13.94
N GLY A 60 16.96 42.42 -13.10
CA GLY A 60 16.27 41.19 -13.53
C GLY A 60 14.92 41.42 -14.22
N THR A 61 14.23 42.52 -13.90
CA THR A 61 13.00 42.97 -14.59
C THR A 61 13.27 43.77 -15.85
N ARG A 62 14.54 44.00 -16.22
CA ARG A 62 14.88 44.59 -17.52
C ARG A 62 14.46 43.56 -18.55
N ARG A 63 13.29 43.81 -19.18
CA ARG A 63 12.64 42.95 -20.19
C ARG A 63 13.69 42.13 -20.91
N MET A 64 13.69 40.83 -20.63
CA MET A 64 14.59 39.86 -21.25
C MET A 64 14.77 40.25 -22.72
N HIS A 65 16.00 40.55 -23.15
CA HIS A 65 16.32 40.76 -24.57
C HIS A 65 15.90 39.57 -25.43
N ALA A 66 15.54 38.42 -24.83
CA ALA A 66 14.89 37.30 -25.50
C ALA A 66 13.57 37.69 -26.19
N ALA A 67 12.77 38.59 -25.62
CA ALA A 67 11.52 39.05 -26.27
C ALA A 67 11.82 39.91 -27.51
N ASP A 68 12.82 40.78 -27.45
CA ASP A 68 13.25 41.59 -28.60
C ASP A 68 14.04 40.75 -29.62
N TRP A 69 14.79 39.73 -29.19
CA TRP A 69 15.50 38.78 -30.05
C TRP A 69 14.54 37.81 -30.75
N LEU A 70 13.51 37.30 -30.07
CA LEU A 70 12.43 36.53 -30.70
C LEU A 70 11.58 37.41 -31.63
N ARG A 71 11.27 38.66 -31.27
CA ARG A 71 10.61 39.63 -32.17
C ARG A 71 11.44 39.87 -33.45
N ARG A 72 12.77 40.02 -33.33
CA ARG A 72 13.67 40.13 -34.49
C ARG A 72 13.69 38.86 -35.36
N ARG A 73 13.45 37.68 -34.78
CA ARG A 73 13.34 36.39 -35.48
C ARG A 73 11.91 36.01 -35.92
N ARG A 74 10.92 36.90 -35.77
CA ARG A 74 9.49 36.62 -36.05
C ARG A 74 8.96 35.34 -35.38
N LEU A 75 9.53 34.96 -34.24
CA LEU A 75 9.01 33.86 -33.43
C LEU A 75 7.95 34.43 -32.45
N PRO A 76 6.80 33.77 -32.29
CA PRO A 76 5.74 34.27 -31.41
C PRO A 76 6.25 34.32 -29.96
N VAL A 77 6.42 35.53 -29.45
CA VAL A 77 6.81 35.76 -28.05
C VAL A 77 5.56 35.66 -27.19
N PRO A 78 5.55 34.87 -26.10
CA PRO A 78 4.44 34.91 -25.15
C PRO A 78 4.47 36.28 -24.44
N HIS A 79 3.60 37.21 -24.84
CA HIS A 79 3.41 38.45 -24.10
C HIS A 79 2.59 38.15 -22.85
N LEU A 80 3.29 38.06 -21.72
CA LEU A 80 2.69 38.10 -20.40
C LEU A 80 2.10 39.51 -20.20
N ALA A 81 0.77 39.60 -20.29
CA ALA A 81 -0.07 40.79 -20.08
C ALA A 81 -0.11 41.81 -21.25
N GLY A 82 -1.03 41.57 -22.19
CA GLY A 82 -1.56 42.55 -23.15
C GLY A 82 -3.07 42.29 -23.39
N PRO A 83 -3.82 43.23 -24.02
CA PRO A 83 -5.30 43.20 -24.13
C PRO A 83 -5.88 42.04 -24.95
N ASP A 84 -5.06 41.19 -25.56
CA ASP A 84 -5.48 40.06 -26.41
C ASP A 84 -6.02 38.85 -25.63
N VAL A 85 -6.45 39.06 -24.38
CA VAL A 85 -7.06 38.04 -23.52
C VAL A 85 -8.40 37.57 -24.10
N GLU A 86 -9.05 38.37 -24.95
CA GLU A 86 -10.38 38.02 -25.49
C GLU A 86 -10.35 37.08 -26.71
N HIS A 87 -9.26 37.04 -27.49
CA HIS A 87 -9.22 36.33 -28.78
C HIS A 87 -8.24 35.14 -28.82
N GLY A 88 -7.45 34.94 -27.77
CA GLY A 88 -6.51 33.82 -27.67
C GLY A 88 -7.17 32.43 -27.74
N PHE A 89 -6.37 31.40 -28.01
CA PHE A 89 -6.80 30.00 -27.98
C PHE A 89 -7.56 29.64 -26.69
N TRP A 90 -7.03 30.07 -25.54
CA TRP A 90 -7.65 29.84 -24.23
C TRP A 90 -9.01 30.52 -24.07
N ALA A 91 -9.18 31.72 -24.63
CA ALA A 91 -10.44 32.45 -24.60
C ALA A 91 -11.50 31.79 -25.49
N ARG A 92 -11.10 31.28 -26.66
CA ARG A 92 -11.97 30.49 -27.54
C ARG A 92 -12.37 29.17 -26.88
N LEU A 93 -11.44 28.48 -26.22
CA LEU A 93 -11.71 27.26 -25.48
C LEU A 93 -12.68 27.51 -24.32
N ALA A 94 -12.44 28.55 -23.52
CA ALA A 94 -13.33 28.94 -22.42
C ALA A 94 -14.74 29.28 -22.93
N ARG A 95 -14.85 30.05 -24.02
CA ARG A 95 -16.14 30.35 -24.66
C ARG A 95 -16.84 29.10 -25.18
N ALA A 96 -16.12 28.17 -25.81
CA ALA A 96 -16.69 26.90 -26.26
C ALA A 96 -17.25 26.06 -25.10
N ILE A 97 -16.52 26.00 -23.97
CA ILE A 97 -16.98 25.32 -22.76
C ILE A 97 -18.25 25.98 -22.20
N MET A 98 -18.26 27.31 -22.11
CA MET A 98 -19.42 28.07 -21.59
C MET A 98 -20.66 28.00 -22.50
N GLN A 99 -20.50 27.81 -23.81
CA GLN A 99 -21.62 27.66 -24.74
C GLN A 99 -22.30 26.29 -24.66
N ARG A 100 -21.57 25.24 -24.24
CA ARG A 100 -22.12 23.88 -24.11
C ARG A 100 -21.64 23.18 -22.83
N PRO A 101 -21.93 23.73 -21.63
CA PRO A 101 -21.35 23.25 -20.37
C PRO A 101 -21.71 21.79 -20.08
N LEU A 102 -22.96 21.38 -20.37
CA LEU A 102 -23.42 20.00 -20.16
C LEU A 102 -22.69 18.98 -21.04
N LEU A 103 -22.36 19.35 -22.29
CA LEU A 103 -21.65 18.45 -23.21
C LEU A 103 -20.20 18.26 -22.75
N PHE A 104 -19.49 19.34 -22.44
CA PHE A 104 -18.12 19.25 -21.92
C PHE A 104 -18.05 18.54 -20.57
N PHE A 105 -19.04 18.76 -19.69
CA PHE A 105 -19.18 18.01 -18.45
C PHE A 105 -19.38 16.51 -18.72
N ALA A 106 -20.34 16.14 -19.58
CA ALA A 106 -20.62 14.74 -19.89
C ALA A 106 -19.41 14.04 -20.51
N VAL A 107 -18.72 14.69 -21.46
CA VAL A 107 -17.51 14.14 -22.10
C VAL A 107 -16.38 14.01 -21.07
N GLY A 108 -16.13 15.05 -20.26
CA GLY A 108 -15.09 15.00 -19.23
C GLY A 108 -15.36 13.92 -18.18
N ALA A 109 -16.60 13.83 -17.69
CA ALA A 109 -17.04 12.80 -16.75
C ALA A 109 -16.92 11.41 -17.37
N ALA A 110 -17.35 11.21 -18.62
CA ALA A 110 -17.22 9.94 -19.32
C ALA A 110 -15.75 9.52 -19.46
N VAL A 111 -14.85 10.45 -19.79
CA VAL A 111 -13.41 10.18 -19.86
C VAL A 111 -12.84 9.80 -18.49
N LEU A 112 -13.21 10.52 -17.43
CA LEU A 112 -12.76 10.19 -16.08
C LEU A 112 -13.29 8.83 -15.62
N ILE A 113 -14.57 8.53 -15.83
CA ILE A 113 -15.19 7.25 -15.48
C ILE A 113 -14.55 6.11 -16.29
N ALA A 114 -14.33 6.30 -17.60
CA ALA A 114 -13.60 5.33 -18.42
C ALA A 114 -12.17 5.11 -17.89
N GLY A 115 -11.51 6.18 -17.43
CA GLY A 115 -10.20 6.10 -16.77
C GLY A 115 -10.21 5.38 -15.42
N THR A 116 -11.37 5.26 -14.75
CA THR A 116 -11.51 4.47 -13.51
C THR A 116 -11.76 2.99 -13.76
N VAL A 117 -12.04 2.55 -14.99
CA VAL A 117 -12.29 1.14 -15.31
C VAL A 117 -11.19 0.19 -14.81
N PRO A 118 -9.88 0.50 -14.95
CA PRO A 118 -8.81 -0.39 -14.46
C PRO A 118 -8.80 -0.59 -12.94
N VAL A 119 -9.47 0.29 -12.17
CA VAL A 119 -9.56 0.15 -10.71
C VAL A 119 -10.34 -1.10 -10.32
N TYR A 120 -11.31 -1.53 -11.14
CA TYR A 120 -12.08 -2.75 -10.88
C TYR A 120 -11.27 -4.04 -11.05
N ASP A 121 -10.17 -3.99 -11.79
CA ASP A 121 -9.26 -5.13 -12.00
C ASP A 121 -8.03 -5.08 -11.08
N LEU A 122 -7.97 -4.11 -10.16
CA LEU A 122 -6.81 -3.91 -9.30
C LEU A 122 -6.75 -5.00 -8.20
N LYS A 123 -5.86 -5.98 -8.39
CA LYS A 123 -5.54 -6.99 -7.37
C LYS A 123 -4.48 -6.45 -6.40
N LEU A 124 -4.90 -6.17 -5.17
CA LEU A 124 -4.01 -5.70 -4.11
C LEU A 124 -3.29 -6.86 -3.44
N THR A 125 -2.22 -7.29 -4.06
CA THR A 125 -1.38 -8.39 -3.61
C THR A 125 -0.19 -7.89 -2.78
N PRO A 126 0.19 -8.60 -1.69
CA PRO A 126 1.46 -8.38 -1.01
C PRO A 126 2.63 -8.42 -1.99
N GLY A 127 3.61 -7.52 -1.83
CA GLY A 127 4.72 -7.41 -2.79
C GLY A 127 5.49 -8.72 -2.92
N SER A 128 5.33 -9.43 -4.05
CA SER A 128 6.04 -10.67 -4.33
C SER A 128 7.19 -10.44 -5.31
N ALA A 129 8.06 -11.46 -5.46
CA ALA A 129 9.20 -11.37 -6.37
C ALA A 129 8.78 -11.25 -7.85
N GLN A 130 7.54 -11.62 -8.19
CA GLN A 130 6.98 -11.45 -9.53
C GLN A 130 6.71 -9.99 -9.90
N GLY A 131 6.53 -9.10 -8.90
CA GLY A 131 6.31 -7.67 -9.13
C GLY A 131 7.58 -6.88 -9.48
N ILE A 132 8.75 -7.55 -9.51
CA ILE A 132 10.06 -6.93 -9.75
C ILE A 132 10.50 -7.25 -11.20
N PRO A 133 11.15 -6.31 -11.93
CA PRO A 133 11.76 -6.63 -13.21
C PRO A 133 12.66 -7.85 -13.11
N GLN A 134 12.58 -8.77 -14.07
CA GLN A 134 13.33 -10.04 -14.04
C GLN A 134 14.79 -9.90 -14.54
N THR A 135 15.23 -8.68 -14.84
CA THR A 135 16.56 -8.38 -15.37
C THR A 135 17.70 -8.41 -14.34
N PRO A 136 17.53 -8.03 -13.05
CA PRO A 136 18.63 -8.04 -12.09
C PRO A 136 19.10 -9.46 -11.78
N GLN A 137 20.43 -9.64 -11.68
CA GLN A 137 21.05 -10.92 -11.32
C GLN A 137 20.54 -11.50 -10.00
N SER A 138 20.17 -10.65 -9.04
CA SER A 138 19.57 -11.05 -7.77
C SER A 138 18.25 -11.80 -7.94
N VAL A 139 17.42 -11.40 -8.91
CA VAL A 139 16.15 -12.08 -9.23
C VAL A 139 16.44 -13.41 -9.91
N GLY A 140 17.42 -13.44 -10.82
CA GLY A 140 17.91 -14.67 -11.44
C GLY A 140 18.38 -15.71 -10.41
N GLY A 141 19.20 -15.30 -9.45
CA GLY A 141 19.66 -16.18 -8.36
C GLY A 141 18.52 -16.71 -7.49
N LEU A 142 17.55 -15.86 -7.16
CA LEU A 142 16.35 -16.26 -6.42
C LEU A 142 15.51 -17.29 -7.19
N ASN A 143 15.37 -17.12 -8.51
CA ASN A 143 14.63 -18.05 -9.36
C ASN A 143 15.30 -19.42 -9.44
N VAL A 144 16.64 -19.47 -9.53
CA VAL A 144 17.41 -20.74 -9.48
C VAL A 144 17.22 -21.43 -8.14
N LEU A 145 17.32 -20.69 -7.03
CA LEU A 145 17.11 -21.25 -5.69
C LEU A 145 15.68 -21.79 -5.54
N ARG A 146 14.68 -21.05 -6.02
CA ARG A 146 13.28 -21.48 -5.98
C ARG A 146 13.05 -22.78 -6.76
N ALA A 147 13.63 -22.88 -7.96
CA ALA A 147 13.54 -24.09 -8.77
C ALA A 147 14.19 -25.30 -8.08
N ALA A 148 15.27 -25.09 -7.33
CA ALA A 148 15.99 -26.17 -6.64
C ALA A 148 15.29 -26.65 -5.35
N VAL A 149 14.70 -25.74 -4.56
CA VAL A 149 14.09 -26.08 -3.25
C VAL A 149 12.61 -26.48 -3.39
N GLY A 150 11.96 -26.09 -4.48
CA GLY A 150 10.55 -26.42 -4.75
C GLY A 150 9.56 -25.37 -4.24
N PRO A 151 8.28 -25.51 -4.62
CA PRO A 151 7.24 -24.53 -4.32
C PRO A 151 6.99 -24.39 -2.81
N GLY A 152 6.70 -23.16 -2.36
CA GLY A 152 6.32 -22.88 -0.97
C GLY A 152 7.47 -22.89 0.05
N ALA A 153 8.68 -23.30 -0.34
CA ALA A 153 9.80 -23.46 0.58
C ALA A 153 10.39 -22.12 1.06
N LEU A 154 10.34 -21.08 0.22
CA LEU A 154 10.92 -19.77 0.53
C LEU A 154 10.00 -18.87 1.36
N SER A 155 8.70 -19.15 1.40
CA SER A 155 7.71 -18.34 2.13
C SER A 155 6.59 -19.21 2.67
N PRO A 156 6.91 -20.19 3.53
CA PRO A 156 5.90 -21.10 4.05
C PRO A 156 4.93 -20.38 4.99
N THR A 157 3.72 -20.88 5.03
CA THR A 157 2.76 -20.57 6.09
C THR A 157 3.20 -21.29 7.36
N GLN A 158 3.25 -20.55 8.47
CA GLN A 158 3.65 -21.09 9.77
C GLN A 158 2.44 -21.07 10.69
N ILE A 159 1.97 -22.25 11.10
CA ILE A 159 0.88 -22.38 12.05
C ILE A 159 1.51 -22.66 13.40
N VAL A 160 1.30 -21.76 14.35
CA VAL A 160 1.81 -21.88 15.72
C VAL A 160 0.64 -22.21 16.64
N ILE A 161 0.74 -23.33 17.33
CA ILE A 161 -0.20 -23.81 18.33
C ILE A 161 0.36 -23.45 19.71
N ASP A 162 -0.35 -22.60 20.44
CA ASP A 162 -0.05 -22.26 21.84
C ASP A 162 -0.97 -23.06 22.75
N ALA A 163 -0.41 -24.08 23.42
CA ALA A 163 -1.14 -24.91 24.38
C ALA A 163 -1.40 -24.21 25.73
N GLY A 164 -0.99 -22.95 25.88
CA GLY A 164 -1.21 -22.12 27.08
C GLY A 164 -0.30 -22.48 28.27
N ARG A 165 0.06 -23.76 28.42
CA ARG A 165 0.88 -24.29 29.53
C ARG A 165 2.07 -25.11 29.00
N PRO A 166 3.22 -25.08 29.69
CA PRO A 166 4.36 -25.93 29.37
C PRO A 166 4.01 -27.43 29.39
N GLY A 167 4.59 -28.21 28.47
CA GLY A 167 4.41 -29.67 28.37
C GLY A 167 3.11 -30.16 27.72
N VAL A 168 2.07 -29.32 27.65
CA VAL A 168 0.72 -29.75 27.24
C VAL A 168 0.62 -30.04 25.75
N VAL A 169 1.50 -29.45 24.92
CA VAL A 169 1.58 -29.76 23.49
C VAL A 169 1.72 -31.25 23.22
N ARG A 170 2.46 -31.97 24.08
CA ARG A 170 2.71 -33.42 23.93
C ARG A 170 1.54 -34.28 24.38
N SER A 171 0.46 -33.68 24.89
CA SER A 171 -0.73 -34.42 25.30
C SER A 171 -1.35 -35.16 24.11
N PRO A 172 -1.90 -36.37 24.30
CA PRO A 172 -2.53 -37.13 23.22
C PRO A 172 -3.68 -36.35 22.55
N GLN A 173 -4.38 -35.51 23.30
CA GLN A 173 -5.50 -34.71 22.81
C GLN A 173 -5.04 -33.63 21.83
N ILE A 174 -3.99 -32.86 22.17
CA ILE A 174 -3.44 -31.85 21.26
C ILE A 174 -2.79 -32.53 20.06
N GLN A 175 -2.02 -33.59 20.27
CA GLN A 175 -1.41 -34.32 19.16
C GLN A 175 -2.44 -34.90 18.19
N ALA A 176 -3.57 -35.42 18.68
CA ALA A 176 -4.67 -35.86 17.82
C ALA A 176 -5.31 -34.70 17.04
N ALA A 177 -5.44 -33.51 17.63
CA ALA A 177 -5.89 -32.31 16.92
C ALA A 177 -4.89 -31.83 15.87
N VAL A 178 -3.58 -31.87 16.16
CA VAL A 178 -2.51 -31.55 15.22
C VAL A 178 -2.48 -32.52 14.05
N GLN A 179 -2.66 -33.83 14.29
CA GLN A 179 -2.74 -34.80 13.20
C GLN A 179 -3.98 -34.60 12.32
N ARG A 180 -5.14 -34.26 12.91
CA ARG A 180 -6.33 -33.87 12.12
C ARG A 180 -6.07 -32.62 11.29
N LEU A 181 -5.52 -31.57 11.90
CA LEU A 181 -5.14 -30.34 11.22
C LEU A 181 -4.21 -30.64 10.03
N ARG A 182 -3.18 -31.47 10.27
CA ARG A 182 -2.23 -31.87 9.23
C ARG A 182 -2.94 -32.59 8.07
N GLY A 183 -3.83 -33.54 8.35
CA GLY A 183 -4.56 -34.27 7.32
C GLY A 183 -5.45 -33.35 6.47
N GLU A 184 -6.17 -32.44 7.10
CA GLU A 184 -7.00 -31.44 6.40
C GLU A 184 -6.16 -30.47 5.56
N VAL A 185 -5.01 -30.02 6.07
CA VAL A 185 -4.10 -29.13 5.33
C VAL A 185 -3.44 -29.88 4.16
N GLU A 186 -2.99 -31.12 4.36
CA GLU A 186 -2.41 -31.94 3.28
C GLU A 186 -3.42 -32.25 2.17
N ALA A 187 -4.72 -32.30 2.49
CA ALA A 187 -5.80 -32.51 1.52
C ALA A 187 -6.14 -31.26 0.69
N ASP A 188 -5.72 -30.05 1.11
CA ASP A 188 -6.02 -28.82 0.38
C ASP A 188 -5.22 -28.77 -0.94
N PRO A 189 -5.86 -28.45 -2.09
CA PRO A 189 -5.20 -28.43 -3.39
C PRO A 189 -4.04 -27.42 -3.49
N GLU A 190 -4.04 -26.38 -2.65
CA GLU A 190 -2.98 -25.36 -2.65
C GLU A 190 -1.70 -25.82 -1.95
N VAL A 191 -1.76 -26.89 -1.15
CA VAL A 191 -0.63 -27.32 -0.32
C VAL A 191 0.34 -28.21 -1.11
N ALA A 192 1.62 -27.84 -1.08
CA ALA A 192 2.71 -28.61 -1.70
C ALA A 192 3.34 -29.59 -0.69
N PHE A 193 3.53 -29.15 0.56
CA PHE A 193 4.06 -30.01 1.62
C PHE A 193 3.63 -29.49 2.99
N VAL A 194 3.59 -30.40 3.97
CA VAL A 194 3.42 -30.08 5.38
C VAL A 194 4.56 -30.70 6.18
N GLN A 195 5.16 -29.91 7.05
CA GLN A 195 6.18 -30.36 8.00
C GLN A 195 5.69 -30.11 9.41
N SER A 196 5.65 -31.17 10.21
CA SER A 196 5.31 -31.16 11.63
C SER A 196 6.15 -32.21 12.35
N GLY A 197 6.25 -32.11 13.66
CA GLY A 197 6.95 -33.11 14.46
C GLY A 197 7.14 -32.68 15.90
N LEU A 198 7.73 -33.57 16.70
CA LEU A 198 7.97 -33.34 18.13
C LEU A 198 9.42 -32.95 18.45
N GLY A 199 10.26 -32.80 17.42
CA GLY A 199 11.65 -32.37 17.56
C GLY A 199 11.77 -30.89 17.92
N HIS A 200 12.96 -30.51 18.38
CA HIS A 200 13.34 -29.13 18.74
C HIS A 200 13.18 -28.08 17.61
N ARG A 201 12.98 -28.53 16.37
CA ARG A 201 12.67 -27.66 15.22
C ARG A 201 11.21 -27.20 15.20
N TYR A 202 10.30 -27.98 15.78
CA TYR A 202 8.86 -27.77 15.72
C TYR A 202 8.27 -27.45 17.10
N VAL A 203 8.87 -27.97 18.17
CA VAL A 203 8.39 -27.78 19.54
C VAL A 203 9.42 -26.98 20.32
N ASP A 204 8.96 -25.91 20.98
CA ASP A 204 9.81 -25.12 21.87
C ASP A 204 10.35 -25.95 23.05
N ARG A 205 11.44 -25.52 23.67
CA ARG A 205 12.04 -26.18 24.84
C ARG A 205 11.06 -26.39 25.99
N THR A 206 10.10 -25.47 26.17
CA THR A 206 9.07 -25.59 27.21
C THR A 206 7.95 -26.55 26.84
N ALA A 207 7.91 -27.05 25.59
CA ALA A 207 6.80 -27.82 25.04
C ALA A 207 5.43 -27.14 25.23
N ARG A 208 5.41 -25.81 25.20
CA ARG A 208 4.20 -24.99 25.19
C ARG A 208 3.73 -24.66 23.76
N TYR A 209 4.67 -24.52 22.84
CA TYR A 209 4.41 -24.14 21.46
C TYR A 209 4.79 -25.27 20.51
N GLU A 210 3.92 -25.54 19.54
CA GLU A 210 4.20 -26.40 18.39
C GLU A 210 4.00 -25.62 17.10
N GLN A 211 4.92 -25.81 16.15
CA GLN A 211 4.86 -25.20 14.84
C GLN A 211 4.61 -26.27 13.77
N VAL A 212 3.62 -26.02 12.93
CA VAL A 212 3.38 -26.72 11.67
C VAL A 212 3.74 -25.79 10.53
N ILE A 213 4.63 -26.25 9.64
CA ILE A 213 5.11 -25.48 8.49
C ILE A 213 4.43 -26.02 7.24
N VAL A 214 3.77 -25.15 6.49
CA VAL A 214 2.99 -25.50 5.30
C VAL A 214 3.56 -24.75 4.11
N GLY A 215 4.06 -25.48 3.11
CA GLY A 215 4.47 -24.90 1.83
C GLY A 215 3.29 -24.88 0.87
N ALA A 216 2.97 -23.71 0.32
CA ALA A 216 1.97 -23.55 -0.74
C ALA A 216 2.56 -23.79 -2.14
N LYS A 217 1.75 -24.17 -3.11
CA LYS A 217 2.16 -24.36 -4.50
C LYS A 217 2.46 -23.01 -5.17
N HIS A 218 1.63 -22.02 -4.90
CA HIS A 218 1.73 -20.68 -5.46
C HIS A 218 2.47 -19.71 -4.54
N GLU A 219 2.85 -18.54 -5.06
CA GLU A 219 3.44 -17.51 -4.23
C GLU A 219 2.40 -16.94 -3.26
N TYR A 220 2.84 -16.46 -2.10
CA TYR A 220 1.96 -15.86 -1.11
C TYR A 220 1.20 -14.61 -1.58
N GLY A 221 1.60 -14.03 -2.71
CA GLY A 221 0.89 -12.94 -3.35
C GLY A 221 -0.31 -13.39 -4.20
N ASP A 222 -0.32 -14.64 -4.65
CA ASP A 222 -1.32 -15.15 -5.58
C ASP A 222 -2.67 -15.36 -4.89
N GLU A 223 -3.75 -15.24 -5.66
CA GLU A 223 -5.13 -15.36 -5.16
C GLU A 223 -5.38 -16.72 -4.51
N ALA A 224 -4.88 -17.81 -5.10
CA ALA A 224 -4.99 -19.16 -4.55
C ALA A 224 -4.36 -19.29 -3.15
N ALA A 225 -3.21 -18.65 -2.92
CA ALA A 225 -2.54 -18.65 -1.63
C ALA A 225 -3.28 -17.80 -0.58
N GLN A 226 -3.91 -16.70 -1.00
CA GLN A 226 -4.76 -15.88 -0.12
C GLN A 226 -6.05 -16.61 0.25
N ASP A 227 -6.69 -17.27 -0.71
CA ASP A 227 -7.89 -18.09 -0.47
C ASP A 227 -7.60 -19.26 0.46
N PHE A 228 -6.42 -19.87 0.35
CA PHE A 228 -5.98 -20.90 1.29
C PHE A 228 -5.93 -20.36 2.73
N VAL A 229 -5.46 -19.14 2.96
CA VAL A 229 -5.46 -18.54 4.31
C VAL A 229 -6.89 -18.36 4.84
N HIS A 230 -7.82 -17.96 3.98
CA HIS A 230 -9.24 -17.87 4.35
C HIS A 230 -9.81 -19.24 4.74
N ARG A 231 -9.62 -20.26 3.89
CA ARG A 231 -10.03 -21.64 4.21
C ARG A 231 -9.36 -22.17 5.48
N LEU A 232 -8.08 -21.85 5.67
CA LEU A 232 -7.31 -22.26 6.84
C LEU A 232 -7.94 -21.74 8.13
N ARG A 233 -8.30 -20.45 8.15
CA ARG A 233 -8.85 -19.78 9.34
C ARG A 233 -10.33 -20.10 9.57
N ASP A 234 -11.12 -20.16 8.50
CA ASP A 234 -12.57 -20.26 8.59
C ASP A 234 -13.07 -21.71 8.68
N ASN A 235 -12.34 -22.67 8.07
CA ASN A 235 -12.78 -24.06 7.98
C ASN A 235 -11.78 -25.04 8.64
N ILE A 236 -10.51 -25.02 8.24
CA ILE A 236 -9.54 -26.09 8.58
C ILE A 236 -9.13 -26.04 10.06
N VAL A 237 -8.77 -24.87 10.59
CA VAL A 237 -8.38 -24.72 12.01
C VAL A 237 -9.56 -25.02 12.95
N PRO A 238 -10.80 -24.52 12.69
CA PRO A 238 -11.97 -24.92 13.48
C PRO A 238 -12.29 -26.42 13.39
N ALA A 239 -12.18 -27.04 12.21
CA ALA A 239 -12.46 -28.47 12.02
C ALA A 239 -11.48 -29.39 12.77
N ALA A 240 -10.23 -28.94 12.99
CA ALA A 240 -9.24 -29.68 13.75
C ALA A 240 -9.63 -29.90 15.23
N GLY A 241 -10.63 -29.17 15.74
CA GLY A 241 -11.24 -29.42 17.05
C GLY A 241 -10.26 -29.27 18.22
N PHE A 242 -9.48 -28.18 18.22
CA PHE A 242 -8.61 -27.83 19.34
C PHE A 242 -9.44 -27.46 20.59
N PRO A 243 -8.95 -27.79 21.80
CA PRO A 243 -9.54 -27.32 23.05
C PRO A 243 -9.63 -25.78 23.12
N ALA A 244 -10.62 -25.24 23.83
CA ALA A 244 -10.89 -23.80 23.89
C ALA A 244 -9.77 -22.97 24.54
N ASP A 245 -8.89 -23.60 25.33
CA ASP A 245 -7.71 -23.00 25.95
C ASP A 245 -6.49 -22.95 25.04
N VAL A 246 -6.55 -23.63 23.88
CA VAL A 246 -5.48 -23.66 22.88
C VAL A 246 -5.70 -22.57 21.85
N ARG A 247 -4.67 -21.76 21.59
CA ARG A 247 -4.71 -20.73 20.54
C ARG A 247 -3.91 -21.17 19.34
N VAL A 248 -4.53 -21.11 18.16
CA VAL A 248 -3.88 -21.42 16.88
C VAL A 248 -3.67 -20.12 16.12
N LEU A 249 -2.41 -19.82 15.79
CA LEU A 249 -2.00 -18.59 15.12
C LEU A 249 -1.40 -18.94 13.76
N ALA A 250 -1.97 -18.41 12.69
CA ALA A 250 -1.42 -18.55 11.33
C ALA A 250 -0.58 -17.31 10.98
N GLY A 251 0.72 -17.52 10.77
CA GLY A 251 1.71 -16.54 10.33
C GLY A 251 2.49 -16.99 9.11
N GLY A 252 3.61 -16.34 8.81
CA GLY A 252 4.37 -16.55 7.56
C GLY A 252 3.85 -15.69 6.40
N GLY A 253 4.38 -15.91 5.20
CA GLY A 253 4.15 -15.03 4.05
C GLY A 253 2.67 -14.81 3.71
N PRO A 254 1.89 -15.87 3.41
CA PRO A 254 0.49 -15.70 2.99
C PRO A 254 -0.41 -15.07 4.07
N PRO A 255 -0.40 -15.53 5.34
CA PRO A 255 -1.21 -14.90 6.38
C PRO A 255 -0.86 -13.43 6.66
N GLN A 256 0.44 -13.09 6.62
CA GLN A 256 0.87 -11.68 6.75
C GLN A 256 0.29 -10.80 5.65
N GLY A 257 0.21 -11.33 4.42
CA GLY A 257 -0.39 -10.65 3.29
C GLY A 257 -1.86 -10.29 3.48
N VAL A 258 -2.65 -11.28 3.89
CA VAL A 258 -4.09 -11.12 4.17
C VAL A 258 -4.32 -10.21 5.39
N ASP A 259 -3.49 -10.30 6.43
CA ASP A 259 -3.60 -9.43 7.60
C ASP A 259 -3.29 -7.97 7.27
N PHE A 260 -2.32 -7.75 6.39
CA PHE A 260 -1.98 -6.41 5.91
C PHE A 260 -3.13 -5.80 5.09
N SER A 261 -3.74 -6.54 4.17
CA SER A 261 -4.89 -6.05 3.40
C SER A 261 -6.09 -5.75 4.31
N ARG A 262 -6.37 -6.63 5.29
CA ARG A 262 -7.46 -6.44 6.27
C ARG A 262 -7.24 -5.25 7.21
N SER A 263 -5.98 -4.93 7.53
CA SER A 263 -5.68 -3.75 8.36
C SER A 263 -6.05 -2.44 7.66
N ARG A 264 -5.99 -2.38 6.32
CA ARG A 264 -6.38 -1.20 5.55
C ARG A 264 -7.90 -1.03 5.47
N THR A 265 -8.65 -2.11 5.27
CA THR A 265 -10.11 -2.04 5.15
C THR A 265 -10.78 -1.62 6.45
N ARG A 266 -10.20 -1.96 7.60
CA ARG A 266 -10.68 -1.53 8.94
C ARG A 266 -10.49 -0.01 9.19
N ILE A 267 -9.74 0.69 8.35
CA ILE A 267 -9.51 2.14 8.42
C ILE A 267 -10.49 2.91 7.52
N SER A 268 -11.32 2.21 6.73
CA SER A 268 -12.44 2.83 5.99
C SER A 268 -13.45 3.44 6.98
N PRO A 269 -14.10 4.60 6.68
CA PRO A 269 -14.83 5.41 7.67
C PRO A 269 -16.06 4.77 8.34
N GLY A 270 -16.35 3.49 8.09
CA GLY A 270 -17.52 2.79 8.61
C GLY A 270 -17.27 1.88 9.82
N SER A 271 -16.02 1.54 10.16
CA SER A 271 -15.73 0.66 11.31
C SER A 271 -15.21 1.46 12.51
N CYS A 272 -16.09 1.62 13.49
CA CYS A 272 -15.82 2.19 14.81
C CYS A 272 -14.45 1.82 15.36
N TRP A 273 -13.67 2.84 15.72
CA TRP A 273 -12.43 2.72 16.47
C TRP A 273 -12.72 2.12 17.86
N PRO A 274 -12.11 0.98 18.25
CA PRO A 274 -12.33 0.37 19.56
C PRO A 274 -11.82 1.23 20.74
N TYR A 275 -11.01 2.25 20.46
CA TYR A 275 -10.40 3.11 21.48
C TYR A 275 -11.27 4.31 21.89
N TRP A 276 -12.39 4.57 21.22
CA TRP A 276 -13.26 5.72 21.50
C TRP A 276 -14.60 5.38 22.16
N CYS A 277 -14.87 4.11 22.45
CA CYS A 277 -16.17 3.67 23.00
C CYS A 277 -16.17 3.40 24.53
N SER A 278 -15.21 3.94 25.30
CA SER A 278 -15.16 3.71 26.76
C SER A 278 -15.32 4.95 27.64
N ARG A 279 -15.57 6.14 27.08
CA ARG A 279 -15.96 7.31 27.89
C ARG A 279 -17.01 8.14 27.19
N THR A 280 -18.03 8.47 27.99
CA THR A 280 -19.11 9.44 27.79
C THR A 280 -20.12 9.11 26.70
N TRP A 281 -21.26 8.54 27.09
CA TRP A 281 -22.61 9.13 26.92
C TRP A 281 -23.57 8.37 27.87
N CYS A 282 -23.83 8.97 29.03
CA CYS A 282 -25.15 8.94 29.68
C CYS A 282 -25.97 10.09 29.10
#